data_AF-Q9A466-F1
#
_entry.id   AF-Q9A466-F1
#
_cell.length_a   1.000
_cell.length_b   1.000
_cell.length_c   1.000
_cell.angle_alpha   90.00
_cell.angle_beta   90.00
_cell.angle_gamma   90.00
#
_symmetry.space_group_name_H-M   'P 1'
#
loop_
_entity.id
_entity.type
_entity.pdbx_description
1 polymer ?
#
loop_
_entity_poly.entity_id
_entity_poly.type
_entity_poly.pdbx_seq_one_letter_code
_entity_poly.pdbx_strand_id
1 'polypeptide(L)'
;MTLHLMARGGERASFRDLAAAAEVSPPTLRHYFGDRRAVIDAVLEECLRRGRPGLDAQRLSDLPFEASIHTYARSLVNALRAEKTVRLGDIFALSLAEGLTDPTYGRPALEHIVEPTLQALEARLAVHIARGEMRADVDPRMAALQLVSPLLLACLHQDQLEGAHLRAMNLEKLIATTCGAFLRAFAVSPPVWGYDEPPEPVLAAADWR
;
A
#
# COMPACT_ATOMS: atom_id res chain seq x y z
N MET A 1 7.20 -10.38 21.55
CA MET A 1 7.11 -11.22 20.34
C MET A 1 7.26 -10.45 19.04
N THR A 2 6.35 -9.54 18.69
CA THR A 2 6.39 -8.81 17.39
C THR A 2 7.56 -7.83 17.24
N LEU A 3 8.05 -7.27 18.36
CA LEU A 3 9.13 -6.27 18.39
C LEU A 3 10.52 -6.79 17.95
N HIS A 4 10.88 -8.05 18.27
CA HIS A 4 12.19 -8.61 17.93
C HIS A 4 12.25 -9.18 16.50
N LEU A 5 11.10 -9.56 15.94
CA LEU A 5 10.94 -9.85 14.50
C LEU A 5 11.15 -8.62 13.61
N MET A 6 11.01 -7.43 14.17
CA MET A 6 10.93 -6.16 13.44
C MET A 6 12.07 -5.18 13.78
N ALA A 7 12.94 -5.53 14.73
CA ALA A 7 14.06 -4.69 15.13
C ALA A 7 15.20 -4.76 14.10
N ARG A 8 15.69 -3.58 13.70
CA ARG A 8 16.75 -3.43 12.69
C ARG A 8 18.08 -3.94 13.23
N GLY A 9 18.56 -5.04 12.65
CA GLY A 9 19.89 -5.57 12.89
C GLY A 9 20.16 -6.75 11.97
N GLY A 10 20.47 -6.48 10.70
CA GLY A 10 21.19 -7.28 9.68
C GLY A 10 20.91 -8.78 9.48
N GLU A 11 20.74 -9.55 10.54
CA GLU A 11 20.44 -10.97 10.52
C GLU A 11 18.95 -11.23 10.69
N ARG A 12 18.45 -12.09 9.81
CA ARG A 12 17.10 -12.65 9.85
C ARG A 12 16.88 -13.33 11.21
N ALA A 13 15.94 -12.85 12.01
CA ALA A 13 15.68 -13.39 13.36
C ALA A 13 15.56 -14.92 13.32
N SER A 14 16.43 -15.62 14.05
CA SER A 14 16.48 -17.07 14.08
C SER A 14 15.30 -17.64 14.87
N PHE A 15 14.97 -18.92 14.70
CA PHE A 15 13.91 -19.57 15.48
C PHE A 15 14.14 -19.47 17.00
N ARG A 16 15.41 -19.43 17.44
CA ARG A 16 15.77 -19.22 18.84
C ARG A 16 15.44 -17.80 19.30
N ASP A 17 15.70 -16.80 18.46
CA ASP A 17 15.37 -15.40 18.75
C ASP A 17 13.86 -15.20 18.83
N LEU A 18 13.09 -15.90 17.98
CA LEU A 18 11.63 -15.92 18.03
C LEU A 18 11.10 -16.50 19.35
N ALA A 19 11.68 -17.62 19.80
CA ALA A 19 11.31 -18.23 21.07
C ALA A 19 11.63 -17.31 22.25
N ALA A 20 12.84 -16.72 22.25
CA ALA A 20 13.24 -15.76 23.27
C ALA A 20 12.33 -14.53 23.29
N ALA A 21 11.98 -13.98 22.12
CA ALA A 21 11.08 -12.83 21.99
C ALA A 21 9.63 -13.14 22.41
N ALA A 22 9.23 -14.41 22.37
CA ALA A 22 7.95 -14.90 22.86
C ALA A 22 8.02 -15.34 24.33
N GLU A 23 9.18 -15.21 24.98
CA GLU A 23 9.42 -15.63 26.38
C GLU A 23 9.12 -17.13 26.61
N VAL A 24 9.37 -17.97 25.59
CA VAL A 24 9.19 -19.42 25.63
C VAL A 24 10.46 -20.17 25.22
N SER A 25 10.51 -21.46 25.55
CA SER A 25 11.62 -22.32 25.09
C SER A 25 11.49 -22.65 23.59
N PRO A 26 12.59 -22.87 22.85
CA PRO A 26 12.52 -23.33 21.46
C PRO A 26 11.73 -24.64 21.27
N PRO A 27 11.82 -25.65 22.16
CA PRO A 27 10.93 -26.82 22.11
C PRO A 27 9.44 -26.46 22.23
N THR A 28 9.08 -25.53 23.12
CA THR A 28 7.69 -25.04 23.26
C THR A 28 7.22 -24.38 21.97
N LEU A 29 7.99 -23.46 21.41
CA LEU A 29 7.62 -22.79 20.15
C LEU A 29 7.48 -23.81 19.00
N ARG A 30 8.36 -24.81 18.94
CA ARG A 30 8.30 -25.89 17.96
C ARG A 30 7.09 -26.78 18.15
N HIS A 31 6.65 -27.03 19.38
CA HIS A 31 5.44 -27.80 19.64
C HIS A 31 4.19 -27.13 19.07
N TYR A 32 4.07 -25.80 19.18
CA TYR A 32 2.89 -25.06 18.70
C TYR A 32 2.92 -24.72 17.21
N PHE A 33 4.09 -24.33 16.68
CA PHE A 33 4.19 -23.79 15.32
C PHE A 33 5.03 -24.68 14.40
N GLY A 34 5.81 -25.63 14.93
CA GLY A 34 6.73 -26.44 14.13
C GLY A 34 7.99 -25.68 13.76
N ASP A 35 7.92 -24.88 12.69
CA ASP A 35 9.07 -24.21 12.09
C ASP A 35 8.97 -22.67 12.09
N ARG A 36 10.04 -22.00 11.65
CA ARG A 36 10.11 -20.54 11.59
C ARG A 36 9.06 -19.95 10.65
N ARG A 37 8.75 -20.63 9.54
CA ARG A 37 7.80 -20.14 8.54
C ARG A 37 6.40 -20.07 9.14
N ALA A 38 5.96 -21.12 9.82
CA ALA A 38 4.67 -21.18 10.47
C ALA A 38 4.54 -20.15 11.62
N VAL A 39 5.64 -19.83 12.32
CA VAL A 39 5.63 -18.72 13.29
C VAL A 39 5.42 -17.37 12.60
N ILE A 40 6.10 -17.11 11.49
CA ILE A 40 5.94 -15.86 10.73
C ILE A 40 4.53 -15.75 10.15
N ASP A 41 4.03 -16.83 9.58
CA ASP A 41 2.68 -16.92 9.04
C ASP A 41 1.64 -16.53 10.11
N ALA A 42 1.70 -17.17 11.29
CA ALA A 42 0.83 -16.87 12.42
C ALA A 42 0.97 -15.40 12.92
N VAL A 43 2.18 -14.82 12.87
CA VAL A 43 2.38 -13.41 13.23
C VAL A 43 1.74 -12.47 12.21
N LEU A 44 1.88 -12.75 10.91
CA LEU A 44 1.27 -11.95 9.85
C LEU A 44 -0.26 -12.08 9.88
N GLU A 45 -0.78 -13.27 10.14
CA GLU A 45 -2.21 -13.51 10.35
C GLU A 45 -2.74 -12.70 11.55
N GLU A 46 -2.04 -12.70 12.68
CA GLU A 46 -2.40 -11.88 13.85
C GLU A 46 -2.34 -10.37 13.53
N CYS A 47 -1.38 -9.93 12.71
CA CYS A 47 -1.31 -8.55 12.24
C CYS A 47 -2.55 -8.20 11.40
N LEU A 48 -2.96 -9.07 10.46
CA LEU A 48 -4.18 -8.91 9.69
C LEU A 48 -5.41 -8.83 10.60
N ARG A 49 -5.52 -9.76 11.57
CA ARG A 49 -6.64 -9.80 12.51
C ARG A 49 -6.79 -8.50 13.28
N ARG A 50 -5.67 -7.93 13.76
CA ARG A 50 -5.66 -6.61 14.43
C ARG A 50 -5.93 -5.44 13.50
N GLY A 51 -5.47 -5.54 12.25
CA GLY A 51 -5.66 -4.52 11.22
C GLY A 51 -7.05 -4.49 10.60
N ARG A 52 -7.82 -5.59 10.71
CA ARG A 52 -9.12 -5.77 10.05
C ARG A 52 -10.10 -4.60 10.27
N PRO A 53 -10.32 -4.07 11.49
CA PRO A 53 -11.25 -2.94 11.67
C PRO A 53 -10.84 -1.70 10.88
N GLY A 54 -9.52 -1.44 10.77
CA GLY A 54 -8.99 -0.33 9.99
C GLY A 54 -9.18 -0.55 8.48
N LEU A 55 -8.97 -1.77 7.99
CA LEU A 55 -9.23 -2.14 6.60
C LEU A 55 -10.71 -2.00 6.25
N ASP A 56 -11.60 -2.50 7.12
CA ASP A 56 -13.04 -2.46 6.92
C ASP A 56 -13.55 -1.02 6.84
N ALA A 57 -13.04 -0.13 7.69
CA ALA A 57 -13.35 1.30 7.63
C ALA A 57 -12.88 1.98 6.33
N GLN A 58 -11.90 1.40 5.61
CA GLN A 58 -11.46 1.92 4.31
C GLN A 58 -12.27 1.38 3.13
N ARG A 59 -13.08 0.33 3.30
CA ARG A 59 -13.81 -0.32 2.20
C ARG A 59 -14.89 0.55 1.57
N LEU A 60 -15.46 1.48 2.34
CA LEU A 60 -16.58 2.31 1.91
C LEU A 60 -16.25 3.79 2.12
N SER A 61 -16.95 4.64 1.38
CA SER A 61 -16.86 6.08 1.48
C SER A 61 -18.11 6.73 0.89
N ASP A 62 -18.74 7.62 1.64
CA ASP A 62 -19.84 8.47 1.14
C ASP A 62 -19.36 9.82 0.61
N LEU A 63 -18.06 10.08 0.69
CA LEU A 63 -17.45 11.25 0.07
C LEU A 63 -17.47 11.14 -1.46
N PRO A 64 -17.53 12.27 -2.19
CA PRO A 64 -17.26 12.32 -3.63
C PRO A 64 -15.88 11.72 -3.97
N PHE A 65 -15.75 11.15 -5.17
CA PHE A 65 -14.55 10.41 -5.59
C PHE A 65 -13.21 11.09 -5.26
N GLU A 66 -13.03 12.36 -5.63
CA GLU A 66 -11.80 13.11 -5.32
C GLU A 66 -11.48 13.14 -3.83
N ALA A 67 -12.45 13.52 -3.00
CA ALA A 67 -12.27 13.59 -1.56
C ALA A 67 -12.07 12.20 -0.94
N SER A 68 -12.71 11.16 -1.49
CA SER A 68 -12.54 9.78 -1.05
C SER A 68 -11.12 9.25 -1.29
N ILE A 69 -10.58 9.48 -2.49
CA ILE A 69 -9.22 9.08 -2.86
C ILE A 69 -8.19 9.82 -2.02
N HIS A 70 -8.35 11.13 -1.84
CA HIS A 70 -7.42 11.90 -1.01
C HIS A 70 -7.49 11.45 0.46
N THR A 71 -8.68 11.15 0.98
CA THR A 71 -8.84 10.64 2.35
C THR A 71 -8.21 9.26 2.50
N TYR A 72 -8.41 8.35 1.53
CA TYR A 72 -7.75 7.04 1.51
C TYR A 72 -6.24 7.18 1.57
N ALA A 73 -5.66 7.95 0.65
CA ALA A 73 -4.21 8.08 0.50
C ALA A 73 -3.58 8.64 1.78
N ARG A 74 -4.19 9.65 2.38
CA ARG A 74 -3.74 10.23 3.65
C ARG A 74 -3.87 9.24 4.81
N SER A 75 -4.99 8.52 4.91
CA SER A 75 -5.18 7.49 5.93
C SER A 75 -4.15 6.37 5.81
N LEU A 76 -3.82 5.93 4.58
CA LEU A 76 -2.81 4.90 4.34
C LEU A 76 -1.42 5.37 4.77
N VAL A 77 -0.99 6.56 4.34
CA VAL A 77 0.30 7.14 4.74
C VAL A 77 0.38 7.30 6.26
N ASN A 78 -0.68 7.80 6.90
CA ASN A 78 -0.74 7.91 8.36
C ASN A 78 -0.65 6.53 9.04
N ALA A 79 -1.35 5.52 8.53
CA ALA A 79 -1.31 4.16 9.09
C ALA A 79 0.07 3.51 8.96
N LEU A 80 0.73 3.68 7.81
CA LEU A 80 2.08 3.17 7.55
C LEU A 80 3.11 3.76 8.52
N ARG A 81 2.95 5.04 8.85
CA ARG A 81 3.94 5.81 9.62
C ARG A 81 3.64 5.91 11.11
N ALA A 82 2.40 5.65 11.54
CA ALA A 82 1.95 5.78 12.92
C ALA A 82 2.91 5.12 13.92
N GLU A 83 3.23 5.85 14.98
CA GLU A 83 4.02 5.36 16.10
C GLU A 83 3.20 4.35 16.90
N LYS A 84 3.54 3.08 16.74
CA LYS A 84 2.94 1.95 17.44
C LYS A 84 4.05 1.02 17.89
N THR A 85 3.74 0.14 18.84
CA THR A 85 4.63 -0.98 19.21
C THR A 85 5.04 -1.81 17.98
N VAL A 86 4.16 -1.89 16.98
CA VAL A 86 4.41 -2.51 15.67
C VAL A 86 3.86 -1.57 14.60
N ARG A 87 4.74 -0.98 13.80
CA ARG A 87 4.33 -0.07 12.72
C ARG A 87 3.92 -0.87 11.50
N LEU A 88 2.89 -0.42 10.79
CA LEU A 88 2.45 -1.07 9.56
C LEU A 88 3.54 -1.02 8.48
N GLY A 89 4.29 0.09 8.39
CA GLY A 89 5.44 0.19 7.49
C GLY A 89 6.51 -0.89 7.75
N ASP A 90 6.77 -1.25 9.00
CA ASP A 90 7.74 -2.29 9.35
C ASP A 90 7.23 -3.69 8.95
N ILE A 91 5.92 -3.93 9.11
CA ILE A 91 5.28 -5.16 8.61
C ILE A 91 5.43 -5.27 7.08
N PHE A 92 5.15 -4.19 6.34
CA PHE A 92 5.31 -4.18 4.88
C PHE A 92 6.77 -4.39 4.46
N ALA A 93 7.72 -3.71 5.12
CA ALA A 93 9.14 -3.84 4.80
C ALA A 93 9.63 -5.27 5.01
N LEU A 94 9.30 -5.89 6.15
CA LEU A 94 9.64 -7.28 6.44
C LEU A 94 9.01 -8.22 5.41
N SER A 95 7.71 -8.05 5.14
CA SER A 95 6.95 -8.88 4.21
C SER A 95 7.55 -8.85 2.79
N LEU A 96 7.93 -7.66 2.32
CA LEU A 96 8.58 -7.49 1.02
C LEU A 96 10.01 -8.04 1.01
N ALA A 97 10.82 -7.75 2.02
CA ALA A 97 12.20 -8.24 2.10
C ALA A 97 12.25 -9.78 2.12
N GLU A 98 11.41 -10.40 2.96
CA GLU A 98 11.33 -11.85 3.09
C GLU A 98 10.74 -12.49 1.84
N GLY A 99 9.66 -11.92 1.29
CA GLY A 99 8.99 -12.45 0.11
C GLY A 99 9.80 -12.33 -1.18
N LEU A 100 10.60 -11.27 -1.34
CA LEU A 100 11.50 -11.10 -2.49
C LEU A 100 12.72 -12.02 -2.43
N THR A 101 13.18 -12.37 -1.23
CA THR A 101 14.36 -13.23 -1.03
C THR A 101 13.99 -14.71 -1.09
N ASP A 102 12.82 -15.08 -0.58
CA ASP A 102 12.39 -16.47 -0.47
C ASP A 102 10.88 -16.59 -0.76
N PRO A 103 10.49 -17.22 -1.89
CA PRO A 103 9.10 -17.37 -2.30
C PRO A 103 8.22 -18.08 -1.26
N THR A 104 8.81 -18.88 -0.37
CA THR A 104 8.05 -19.56 0.70
C THR A 104 7.48 -18.61 1.74
N TYR A 105 7.99 -17.38 1.82
CA TYR A 105 7.47 -16.29 2.67
C TYR A 105 6.66 -15.27 1.88
N GLY A 106 6.75 -15.27 0.55
CA GLY A 106 6.02 -14.33 -0.31
C GLY A 106 4.51 -14.53 -0.28
N ARG A 107 4.04 -15.79 -0.22
CA ARG A 107 2.60 -16.07 -0.17
C ARG A 107 1.93 -15.54 1.13
N PRO A 108 2.42 -15.84 2.34
CA PRO A 108 1.88 -15.24 3.57
C PRO A 108 1.89 -13.71 3.58
N ALA A 109 2.98 -13.09 3.06
CA ALA A 109 3.08 -11.65 2.92
C ALA A 109 1.97 -11.06 2.02
N LEU A 110 1.69 -11.71 0.89
CA LEU A 110 0.60 -11.32 0.00
C LEU A 110 -0.75 -11.53 0.68
N GLU A 111 -1.02 -12.74 1.18
CA GLU A 111 -2.31 -13.15 1.74
C GLU A 111 -2.71 -12.32 2.97
N HIS A 112 -1.75 -11.95 3.82
CA HIS A 112 -2.07 -11.30 5.09
C HIS A 112 -1.87 -9.78 5.10
N ILE A 113 -1.00 -9.23 4.25
CA ILE A 113 -0.62 -7.81 4.32
C ILE A 113 -1.00 -7.05 3.06
N VAL A 114 -0.49 -7.49 1.91
CA VAL A 114 -0.62 -6.74 0.65
C VAL A 114 -2.04 -6.84 0.10
N GLU A 115 -2.54 -8.05 -0.11
CA GLU A 115 -3.85 -8.30 -0.73
C GLU A 115 -5.01 -7.72 0.09
N PRO A 116 -5.06 -7.86 1.44
CA PRO A 116 -6.12 -7.23 2.23
C PRO A 116 -6.17 -5.70 2.12
N THR A 117 -5.01 -5.05 1.93
CA THR A 117 -4.92 -3.60 1.73
C THR A 117 -5.47 -3.18 0.36
N LEU A 118 -5.11 -3.93 -0.69
CA LEU A 118 -5.60 -3.69 -2.05
C LEU A 118 -7.11 -3.98 -2.14
N GLN A 119 -7.57 -5.11 -1.62
CA GLN A 119 -8.99 -5.50 -1.62
C GLN A 119 -9.88 -4.51 -0.87
N ALA A 120 -9.35 -3.83 0.16
CA ALA A 120 -10.09 -2.78 0.84
C ALA A 120 -10.29 -1.56 -0.08
N LEU A 121 -9.26 -1.15 -0.81
CA LEU A 121 -9.38 -0.07 -1.80
C LEU A 121 -10.22 -0.48 -3.00
N GLU A 122 -10.09 -1.69 -3.52
CA GLU A 122 -10.92 -2.22 -4.61
C GLU A 122 -12.40 -2.13 -4.28
N ALA A 123 -12.79 -2.50 -3.06
CA ALA A 123 -14.17 -2.36 -2.59
C ALA A 123 -14.63 -0.89 -2.61
N ARG A 124 -13.78 0.05 -2.20
CA ARG A 124 -14.07 1.48 -2.25
C ARG A 124 -14.21 1.98 -3.69
N LEU A 125 -13.30 1.58 -4.58
CA LEU A 125 -13.34 1.97 -5.99
C LEU A 125 -14.59 1.42 -6.68
N ALA A 126 -15.02 0.20 -6.36
CA ALA A 126 -16.25 -0.38 -6.87
C ALA A 126 -17.49 0.46 -6.52
N VAL A 127 -17.53 1.09 -5.33
CA VAL A 127 -18.60 2.03 -4.96
C VAL A 127 -18.59 3.25 -5.88
N HIS A 128 -17.42 3.82 -6.20
CA HIS A 128 -17.31 4.97 -7.10
C HIS A 128 -17.64 4.63 -8.56
N ILE A 129 -17.32 3.42 -9.00
CA ILE A 129 -17.76 2.91 -10.31
C ILE A 129 -19.29 2.78 -10.34
N ALA A 130 -19.90 2.18 -9.30
CA ALA A 130 -21.35 2.02 -9.22
C ALA A 130 -22.10 3.37 -9.16
N ARG A 131 -21.47 4.42 -8.61
CA ARG A 131 -21.99 5.80 -8.59
C ARG A 131 -21.76 6.56 -9.90
N GLY A 132 -21.03 5.98 -10.87
CA GLY A 132 -20.68 6.64 -12.13
C GLY A 132 -19.63 7.76 -11.98
N GLU A 133 -18.89 7.78 -10.87
CA GLU A 133 -17.85 8.79 -10.61
C GLU A 133 -16.48 8.35 -11.16
N MET A 134 -16.23 7.04 -11.19
CA MET A 134 -15.06 6.40 -11.78
C MET A 134 -15.47 5.62 -13.03
N ARG A 135 -14.60 5.60 -14.06
CA ARG A 135 -14.94 4.91 -15.31
C ARG A 135 -15.17 3.42 -15.10
N ALA A 136 -16.19 2.89 -15.77
CA ALA A 136 -16.64 1.51 -15.60
C ALA A 136 -15.76 0.46 -16.33
N ASP A 137 -14.89 0.89 -17.25
CA ASP A 137 -13.97 0.02 -17.99
C ASP A 137 -12.67 -0.30 -17.21
N VAL A 138 -12.49 0.32 -16.04
CA VAL A 138 -11.28 0.20 -15.24
C VAL A 138 -11.34 -1.05 -14.36
N ASP A 139 -10.27 -1.85 -14.40
CA ASP A 139 -10.03 -2.91 -13.42
C ASP A 139 -9.69 -2.28 -12.04
N PRO A 140 -10.53 -2.46 -11.00
CA PRO A 140 -10.30 -1.87 -9.67
C PRO A 140 -8.98 -2.31 -9.03
N ARG A 141 -8.53 -3.55 -9.29
CA ARG A 141 -7.27 -4.07 -8.74
C ARG A 141 -6.07 -3.32 -9.30
N MET A 142 -6.08 -3.10 -10.62
CA MET A 142 -5.01 -2.35 -11.30
C MET A 142 -4.98 -0.88 -10.85
N ALA A 143 -6.15 -0.26 -10.71
CA ALA A 143 -6.25 1.09 -10.15
C ALA A 143 -5.74 1.15 -8.70
N ALA A 144 -6.12 0.19 -7.85
CA ALA A 144 -5.66 0.12 -6.47
C ALA A 144 -4.13 0.02 -6.37
N LEU A 145 -3.51 -0.84 -7.19
CA LEU A 145 -2.05 -0.95 -7.28
C LEU A 145 -1.39 0.37 -7.70
N GLN A 146 -1.94 1.07 -8.69
CA GLN A 146 -1.40 2.35 -9.15
C GLN A 146 -1.47 3.46 -8.08
N LEU A 147 -2.51 3.46 -7.24
CA LEU A 147 -2.61 4.43 -6.15
C LEU A 147 -1.69 4.09 -4.96
N VAL A 148 -1.68 2.81 -4.55
CA VAL A 148 -0.98 2.37 -3.33
C VAL A 148 0.54 2.33 -3.50
N SER A 149 1.03 1.85 -4.65
CA SER A 149 2.46 1.60 -4.88
C SER A 149 3.37 2.82 -4.62
N PRO A 150 3.12 4.02 -5.20
CA PRO A 150 3.97 5.18 -4.94
C PRO A 150 3.91 5.66 -3.49
N LEU A 151 2.76 5.55 -2.83
CA LEU A 151 2.59 5.96 -1.42
C LEU A 151 3.36 5.02 -0.48
N LEU A 152 3.23 3.71 -0.70
CA LEU A 152 3.94 2.69 0.06
C LEU A 152 5.45 2.84 -0.13
N LEU A 153 5.92 2.89 -1.37
CA LEU A 153 7.34 3.01 -1.67
C LEU A 153 7.94 4.28 -1.06
N ALA A 154 7.23 5.40 -1.10
CA ALA A 154 7.71 6.62 -0.47
C ALA A 154 7.82 6.51 1.06
N CYS A 155 6.86 5.87 1.73
CA CYS A 155 6.94 5.63 3.18
C CYS A 155 8.14 4.73 3.51
N LEU A 156 8.30 3.62 2.79
CA LEU A 156 9.43 2.70 2.95
C LEU A 156 10.77 3.40 2.71
N HIS A 157 10.84 4.22 1.65
CA HIS A 157 12.01 5.02 1.36
C HIS A 157 12.34 5.99 2.49
N GLN A 158 11.36 6.76 2.97
CA GLN A 158 11.61 7.81 3.96
C GLN A 158 11.94 7.24 5.34
N ASP A 159 11.21 6.22 5.78
CA ASP A 159 11.30 5.72 7.15
C ASP A 159 12.23 4.47 7.24
N GLN A 160 11.96 3.42 6.47
CA GLN A 160 12.70 2.14 6.57
C GLN A 160 14.04 2.12 5.83
N LEU A 161 14.22 2.96 4.80
CA LEU A 161 15.51 3.13 4.10
C LEU A 161 16.25 4.39 4.53
N GLU A 162 15.79 5.07 5.59
CA GLU A 162 16.40 6.29 6.14
C GLU A 162 16.53 7.44 5.13
N GLY A 163 15.70 7.42 4.09
CA GLY A 163 15.66 8.46 3.08
C GLY A 163 15.31 9.84 3.63
N ALA A 164 14.66 9.94 4.80
CA ALA A 164 14.44 11.21 5.47
C ALA A 164 15.76 11.91 5.87
N HIS A 165 16.81 11.15 6.18
CA HIS A 165 18.13 11.68 6.54
C HIS A 165 19.01 12.00 5.31
N LEU A 166 18.71 11.39 4.16
CA LEU A 166 19.48 11.58 2.93
C LEU A 166 18.83 12.57 1.95
N ARG A 167 17.52 12.39 1.70
CA ARG A 167 16.72 13.18 0.77
C ARG A 167 15.25 13.18 1.21
N ALA A 168 14.94 14.08 2.15
CA ALA A 168 13.60 14.22 2.69
C ALA A 168 12.56 14.52 1.61
N MET A 169 11.38 13.92 1.75
CA MET A 169 10.24 14.09 0.84
C MET A 169 9.06 14.72 1.56
N ASN A 170 8.40 15.69 0.90
CA ASN A 170 7.12 16.21 1.37
C ASN A 170 6.00 15.22 1.00
N LEU A 171 5.56 14.42 1.98
CA LEU A 171 4.55 13.38 1.75
C LEU A 171 3.16 13.94 1.43
N GLU A 172 2.78 15.11 1.95
CA GLU A 172 1.50 15.74 1.58
C GLU A 172 1.50 16.15 0.10
N LYS A 173 2.62 16.69 -0.40
CA LYS A 173 2.78 16.99 -1.82
C LYS A 173 2.75 15.72 -2.68
N LEU A 174 3.34 14.62 -2.20
CA LEU A 174 3.26 13.32 -2.86
C LEU A 174 1.80 12.83 -2.93
N ILE A 175 1.07 12.88 -1.82
CA ILE A 175 -0.34 12.48 -1.76
C ILE A 175 -1.14 13.27 -2.78
N ALA A 176 -1.04 14.60 -2.76
CA ALA A 176 -1.77 15.47 -3.69
C ALA A 176 -1.43 15.17 -5.17
N THR A 177 -0.14 14.99 -5.48
CA THR A 177 0.32 14.68 -6.84
C THR A 177 -0.18 13.33 -7.32
N THR A 178 -0.09 12.31 -6.46
CA THR A 178 -0.54 10.94 -6.75
C THR A 178 -2.04 10.89 -6.95
N CYS A 179 -2.82 11.52 -6.06
CA CYS A 179 -4.28 11.59 -6.17
C CYS A 179 -4.69 12.36 -7.45
N GLY A 180 -4.05 13.48 -7.75
CA GLY A 180 -4.35 14.25 -8.97
C GLY A 180 -4.08 13.45 -10.26
N ALA A 181 -2.97 12.69 -10.30
CA ALA A 181 -2.69 11.79 -11.42
C ALA A 181 -3.73 10.66 -11.53
N PHE A 182 -4.07 10.04 -10.40
CA PHE A 182 -5.08 8.99 -10.31
C PHE A 182 -6.45 9.47 -10.81
N LEU A 183 -6.90 10.65 -10.38
CA LEU A 183 -8.20 11.21 -10.77
C LEU A 183 -8.25 11.51 -12.27
N ARG A 184 -7.22 12.14 -12.84
CA ARG A 184 -7.13 12.32 -14.31
C ARG A 184 -7.14 10.99 -15.05
N ALA A 185 -6.50 9.98 -14.48
CA ALA A 185 -6.41 8.67 -15.08
C ALA A 185 -7.70 7.86 -14.98
N PHE A 186 -8.60 8.10 -14.02
CA PHE A 186 -9.71 7.17 -13.72
C PHE A 186 -11.09 7.78 -13.48
N ALA A 187 -11.19 9.09 -13.21
CA ALA A 187 -12.49 9.72 -13.09
C ALA A 187 -13.24 9.66 -14.42
N VAL A 188 -14.57 9.62 -14.36
CA VAL A 188 -15.38 9.93 -15.54
C VAL A 188 -15.11 11.39 -15.87
N SER A 189 -14.42 11.65 -16.99
CA SER A 189 -14.38 13.00 -17.54
C SER A 189 -15.81 13.46 -17.76
N PRO A 190 -16.16 14.74 -17.50
CA PRO A 190 -17.47 15.23 -17.94
C PRO A 190 -17.61 14.88 -19.43
N PRO A 191 -18.75 14.34 -19.88
CA PRO A 191 -18.93 14.07 -21.30
C PRO A 191 -18.64 15.38 -22.05
N VAL A 192 -17.70 15.33 -22.99
CA VAL A 192 -17.44 16.44 -23.91
C VAL A 192 -18.64 16.49 -24.84
N TRP A 193 -19.76 17.04 -24.37
CA TRP A 193 -20.85 17.46 -25.23
C TRP A 193 -20.42 18.75 -25.92
N GLY A 194 -19.78 18.57 -27.09
CA GLY A 194 -19.61 19.50 -28.20
C GLY A 194 -19.26 20.95 -27.88
N TYR A 195 -18.05 21.38 -28.24
CA TYR A 195 -17.83 22.62 -28.99
C TYR A 195 -16.68 22.41 -29.97
N ASP A 196 -17.07 22.46 -31.25
CA ASP A 196 -16.33 22.74 -32.48
C ASP A 196 -15.00 22.04 -32.78
N GLU A 197 -15.01 21.46 -33.98
CA GLU A 197 -13.90 20.97 -34.80
C GLU A 197 -12.60 21.80 -34.60
N PRO A 198 -11.44 21.15 -34.36
CA PRO A 198 -10.19 21.88 -34.24
C PRO A 198 -9.90 22.62 -35.56
N PRO A 199 -9.53 23.92 -35.55
CA PRO A 199 -9.20 24.61 -36.78
C PRO A 199 -8.01 23.93 -37.46
N GLU A 200 -8.15 23.69 -38.77
CA GLU A 200 -7.08 23.10 -39.58
C GLU A 200 -5.75 23.86 -39.39
N PRO A 201 -4.61 23.14 -39.32
CA PRO A 201 -3.33 23.78 -39.19
C PRO A 201 -3.00 24.58 -40.46
N VAL A 202 -2.91 25.90 -40.31
CA VAL A 202 -2.32 26.77 -41.33
C VAL A 202 -0.83 26.43 -41.43
N LEU A 203 -0.47 25.66 -42.46
CA LEU A 203 0.93 25.47 -42.85
C LEU A 203 1.45 26.78 -43.46
N ALA A 204 2.05 27.63 -42.63
CA ALA A 204 2.89 28.70 -43.11
C ALA A 204 4.21 28.09 -43.60
N ALA A 205 4.39 28.08 -44.92
CA ALA A 205 5.68 27.83 -45.55
C ALA A 205 6.68 28.87 -45.02
N ALA A 206 7.65 28.42 -44.23
CA ALA A 206 8.82 29.21 -43.87
C ALA A 206 10.02 28.62 -44.61
N ASP A 207 10.32 29.26 -45.75
CA ASP A 207 11.57 29.16 -46.48
C ASP A 207 12.74 29.42 -45.52
N TRP A 208 13.59 28.41 -45.33
CA TRP A 208 14.92 28.63 -44.78
C TRP A 208 15.88 28.91 -45.95
N ARG A 209 16.33 30.16 -46.03
CA ARG A 209 17.59 30.53 -46.69
C ARG A 209 18.64 30.71 -45.61
#